data_AF-A0A0K8U174-F1
#
_entry.id   AF-A0A0K8U174-F1
#
_cell.length_a   1.000
_cell.length_b   1.000
_cell.length_c   1.000
_cell.angle_alpha   90.00
_cell.angle_beta   90.00
_cell.angle_gamma   90.00
#
_symmetry.space_group_name_H-M   'P 1'
#
loop_
_entity.id
_entity.type
_entity.pdbx_description
1 polymer ?
#
loop_
_entity_poly.entity_id
_entity_poly.type
_entity_poly.pdbx_seq_one_letter_code
_entity_poly.pdbx_strand_id
1 'polypeptide(L)'
;MSNTSSATSKLAIGIGVTLATGLTYWCYLQWKKRNTVPDKWRRVGTLEQINIFPIKSCAPLKLEDNTAIDCDILGLKYLGCRDRTLMVINDSHEMITARVYPRMVLIVTKLLAPHRLILSAPGMETIELDLGALKDDGEQLKTMVWSTPVQVRSVGEKYDKWLSKYLLDKESGMRLVHYPLEKPVKAINSRMVRQPFILKDDRVSAVKVFSLLN
;
A
#
# COMPACT_ATOMS: atom_id res chain seq x y z
N MET A 1 22.93 37.34 -55.25
CA MET A 1 22.06 37.60 -54.07
C MET A 1 21.66 36.28 -53.37
N SER A 2 22.61 35.44 -52.93
CA SER A 2 22.32 34.09 -52.38
C SER A 2 22.86 33.83 -50.96
N ASN A 3 23.61 34.76 -50.36
CA ASN A 3 24.23 34.55 -49.03
C ASN A 3 23.36 35.00 -47.85
N THR A 4 22.32 35.79 -48.07
CA THR A 4 21.48 36.35 -46.99
C THR A 4 20.51 35.33 -46.40
N SER A 5 19.99 34.39 -47.20
CA SER A 5 19.06 33.34 -46.74
C SER A 5 19.72 32.25 -45.88
N SER A 6 20.98 31.92 -46.17
CA SER A 6 21.79 30.97 -45.39
C SER A 6 22.18 31.53 -44.02
N ALA A 7 22.49 32.83 -43.96
CA ALA A 7 22.81 33.50 -42.72
C ALA A 7 21.59 33.66 -41.80
N THR A 8 20.43 34.04 -42.34
CA THR A 8 19.18 34.17 -41.57
C THR A 8 18.65 32.83 -41.07
N SER A 9 18.78 31.75 -41.87
CA SER A 9 18.41 30.40 -41.42
C SER A 9 19.33 29.88 -40.31
N LYS A 10 20.65 30.06 -40.42
CA LYS A 10 21.60 29.72 -39.34
C LYS A 10 21.36 30.53 -38.07
N LEU A 11 21.07 31.83 -38.20
CA LEU A 11 20.75 32.71 -37.07
C LEU A 11 19.44 32.30 -36.39
N ALA A 12 18.40 31.99 -37.17
CA ALA A 12 17.11 31.54 -36.67
C ALA A 12 17.23 30.20 -35.92
N ILE A 13 18.03 29.25 -36.45
CA ILE A 13 18.33 27.97 -35.77
C ILE A 13 19.08 28.22 -34.45
N GLY A 14 20.08 29.10 -34.43
CA GLY A 14 20.84 29.44 -33.21
C GLY A 14 19.98 30.05 -32.10
N ILE A 15 19.05 30.95 -32.46
CA ILE A 15 18.08 31.53 -31.52
C ILE A 15 17.12 30.46 -31.00
N GLY A 16 16.60 29.61 -31.90
CA GLY A 16 15.69 28.52 -31.53
C GLY A 16 16.31 27.54 -30.52
N VAL A 17 17.56 27.15 -30.72
CA VAL A 17 18.29 26.25 -29.80
C VAL A 17 18.48 26.90 -28.43
N THR A 18 18.85 28.18 -28.39
CA THR A 18 19.09 28.90 -27.12
C THR A 18 17.81 29.08 -26.29
N LEU A 19 16.68 29.38 -26.95
CA LEU A 19 15.39 29.46 -26.27
C LEU A 19 14.93 28.10 -25.75
N ALA A 20 15.13 27.03 -26.54
CA ALA A 20 14.78 25.68 -26.12
C ALA A 20 15.61 25.22 -24.91
N THR A 21 16.93 25.45 -24.91
CA THR A 21 17.79 25.10 -23.76
C THR A 21 17.50 25.94 -22.53
N GLY A 22 17.23 27.25 -22.69
CA GLY A 22 16.80 28.11 -21.60
C GLY A 22 15.47 27.65 -20.99
N LEU A 23 14.49 27.29 -21.82
CA LEU A 23 13.18 26.81 -21.37
C LEU A 23 13.28 25.45 -20.68
N THR A 24 14.05 24.50 -21.22
CA THR A 24 14.24 23.18 -20.57
C THR A 24 14.99 23.31 -19.26
N TYR A 25 16.02 24.16 -19.18
CA TYR A 25 16.75 24.45 -17.94
C TYR A 25 15.86 25.12 -16.90
N TRP A 26 15.03 26.09 -17.30
CA TRP A 26 14.05 26.72 -16.40
C TRP A 26 13.01 25.71 -15.89
N CYS A 27 12.46 24.86 -16.77
CA CYS A 27 11.57 23.76 -16.38
C CYS A 27 12.25 22.79 -15.41
N TYR A 28 13.53 22.46 -15.62
CA TYR A 28 14.32 21.63 -14.71
C TYR A 28 14.51 22.30 -13.34
N LEU A 29 14.83 23.59 -13.29
CA LEU A 29 14.96 24.33 -12.02
C LEU A 29 13.63 24.39 -11.26
N GLN A 30 12.51 24.61 -11.96
CA GLN A 30 11.17 24.59 -11.33
C GLN A 30 10.81 23.18 -10.83
N TRP A 31 11.14 22.13 -11.59
CA TRP A 31 10.97 20.74 -11.16
C TRP A 31 11.82 20.44 -9.91
N LYS A 32 13.10 20.84 -9.90
CA LYS A 32 13.99 20.68 -8.75
C LYS A 32 13.49 21.44 -7.52
N LYS A 33 13.01 22.69 -7.69
CA LYS A 33 12.46 23.50 -6.60
C LYS A 33 11.18 22.89 -6.00
N ARG A 34 10.37 22.18 -6.80
CA ARG A 34 9.14 21.50 -6.33
C ARG A 34 9.41 20.18 -5.62
N ASN A 35 10.44 19.45 -6.03
CA ASN A 35 10.76 18.11 -5.51
C ASN A 35 11.87 18.11 -4.45
N THR A 36 12.40 19.28 -4.08
CA THR A 36 13.37 19.39 -2.99
C THR A 36 12.63 19.43 -1.67
N VAL A 37 12.99 18.50 -0.78
CA VAL A 37 12.55 18.55 0.61
C VAL A 37 13.04 19.85 1.25
N PRO A 38 12.25 20.49 2.13
CA PRO A 38 12.68 21.71 2.80
C PRO A 38 13.98 21.50 3.58
N ASP A 39 14.91 22.45 3.49
CA ASP A 39 16.14 22.41 4.31
C ASP A 39 15.86 22.77 5.78
N LYS A 40 14.80 23.56 6.01
CA LYS A 40 14.41 24.03 7.34
C LYS A 40 13.17 23.29 7.82
N TRP A 41 13.35 22.45 8.83
CA TRP A 41 12.26 21.73 9.50
C TRP A 41 11.89 22.41 10.82
N ARG A 42 10.59 22.61 11.06
CA ARG A 42 10.07 22.98 12.37
C ARG A 42 9.52 21.74 13.04
N ARG A 43 10.01 21.41 14.24
CA ARG A 43 9.42 20.35 15.06
C ARG A 43 7.97 20.72 15.39
N VAL A 44 7.02 19.88 15.00
CA VAL A 44 5.58 20.07 15.27
C VAL A 44 5.04 19.13 16.35
N GLY A 45 5.81 18.13 16.74
CA GLY A 45 5.42 17.15 17.75
C GLY A 45 6.45 16.04 17.87
N THR A 46 6.12 15.02 18.65
CA THR A 46 6.88 13.78 18.79
C THR A 46 5.88 12.64 18.77
N LEU A 47 6.17 11.57 18.02
CA LEU A 47 5.34 10.39 18.01
C LEU A 47 5.59 9.61 19.30
N GLU A 48 4.56 9.47 20.13
CA GLU A 48 4.65 8.71 21.37
C GLU A 48 4.51 7.21 21.10
N GLN A 49 3.61 6.83 20.18
CA GLN A 49 3.36 5.42 19.88
C GLN A 49 3.04 5.21 18.39
N ILE A 50 3.57 4.13 17.84
CA ILE A 50 3.23 3.63 16.51
C ILE A 50 2.69 2.22 16.67
N ASN A 51 1.55 1.95 16.01
CA ASN A 51 0.91 0.65 16.04
C ASN A 51 0.73 0.14 14.61
N ILE A 52 1.05 -1.14 14.39
CA ILE A 52 0.83 -1.83 13.12
C ILE A 52 -0.40 -2.70 13.28
N PHE A 53 -1.22 -2.80 12.24
CA PHE A 53 -2.43 -3.63 12.24
C PHE A 53 -2.31 -4.63 11.10
N PRO A 54 -1.71 -5.81 11.34
CA PRO A 54 -1.42 -6.76 10.27
C PRO A 54 -2.70 -7.19 9.54
N ILE A 55 -3.76 -7.44 10.31
CA ILE A 55 -5.09 -7.81 9.82
C ILE A 55 -6.04 -6.63 9.98
N LYS A 56 -6.77 -6.33 8.90
CA LYS A 56 -7.77 -5.27 8.89
C LYS A 56 -8.84 -5.47 9.97
N SER A 57 -9.02 -4.44 10.79
CA SER A 57 -10.04 -4.37 11.86
C SER A 57 -9.77 -5.27 13.08
N CYS A 58 -8.59 -5.88 13.18
CA CYS A 58 -8.15 -6.59 14.38
C CYS A 58 -7.38 -5.68 15.34
N ALA A 59 -6.94 -6.21 16.48
CA ALA A 59 -6.15 -5.45 17.45
C ALA A 59 -4.77 -5.06 16.88
N PRO A 60 -4.16 -3.98 17.39
CA PRO A 60 -2.81 -3.59 16.98
C PRO A 60 -1.75 -4.59 17.45
N LEU A 61 -0.75 -4.81 16.60
CA LEU A 61 0.58 -5.21 17.00
C LEU A 61 1.24 -4.00 17.69
N LYS A 62 1.32 -4.07 19.02
CA LYS A 62 2.03 -3.07 19.83
C LYS A 62 3.53 -3.26 19.64
N LEU A 63 4.22 -2.16 19.36
CA LEU A 63 5.67 -2.14 19.23
C LEU A 63 6.30 -1.65 20.53
N GLU A 64 7.54 -2.05 20.78
CA GLU A 64 8.32 -1.53 21.89
C GLU A 64 8.78 -0.10 21.59
N ASP A 65 9.05 0.66 22.65
CA ASP A 65 9.55 2.02 22.52
C ASP A 65 10.90 2.02 21.78
N ASN A 66 11.14 3.08 21.00
CA ASN A 66 12.35 3.25 20.18
C ASN A 66 12.59 2.15 19.11
N THR A 67 11.55 1.40 18.74
CA THR A 67 11.60 0.45 17.63
C THR A 67 11.77 1.19 16.30
N ALA A 68 12.78 0.80 15.50
CA ALA A 68 12.91 1.24 14.11
C ALA A 68 11.89 0.54 13.22
N ILE A 69 11.17 1.31 12.41
CA ILE A 69 10.10 0.84 11.52
C ILE A 69 10.42 1.31 10.11
N ASP A 70 10.24 0.42 9.13
CA ASP A 70 10.38 0.77 7.72
C ASP A 70 9.07 1.36 7.20
N CYS A 71 9.19 2.35 6.31
CA CYS A 71 8.07 2.93 5.59
C CYS A 71 8.28 2.70 4.10
N ASP A 72 7.30 2.10 3.42
CA ASP A 72 7.31 1.97 1.98
C ASP A 72 5.98 2.44 1.36
N ILE A 73 5.84 2.25 0.05
CA ILE A 73 4.70 2.77 -0.72
C ILE A 73 3.34 2.18 -0.31
N LEU A 74 3.32 1.02 0.35
CA LEU A 74 2.08 0.42 0.85
C LEU A 74 1.85 0.72 2.33
N GLY A 75 2.87 1.16 3.06
CA GLY A 75 2.74 1.63 4.44
C GLY A 75 3.88 1.22 5.35
N LEU A 76 3.56 1.08 6.64
CA LEU A 76 4.51 0.68 7.68
C LEU A 76 4.84 -0.80 7.59
N LYS A 77 6.10 -1.14 7.82
CA LYS A 77 6.60 -2.51 7.85
C LYS A 77 7.59 -2.68 9.00
N TYR A 78 7.44 -3.78 9.72
CA TYR A 78 8.30 -4.16 10.84
C TYR A 78 8.51 -5.67 10.85
N LEU A 79 9.77 -6.12 10.80
CA LEU A 79 10.16 -7.54 10.83
C LEU A 79 9.33 -8.43 9.89
N GLY A 80 9.10 -7.98 8.66
CA GLY A 80 8.34 -8.71 7.66
C GLY A 80 6.82 -8.60 7.78
N CYS A 81 6.30 -8.04 8.87
CA CYS A 81 4.90 -7.71 9.05
C CYS A 81 4.62 -6.32 8.46
N ARG A 82 3.63 -6.25 7.57
CA ARG A 82 3.20 -4.99 6.97
C ARG A 82 1.80 -4.64 7.42
N ASP A 83 1.59 -3.36 7.59
CA ASP A 83 0.34 -2.78 8.01
C ASP A 83 -0.78 -3.01 6.98
N ARG A 84 -1.92 -3.57 7.44
CA ARG A 84 -3.16 -3.86 6.70
C ARG A 84 -2.96 -4.68 5.40
N THR A 85 -2.01 -5.61 5.35
CA THR A 85 -1.88 -6.53 4.20
C THR A 85 -2.86 -7.70 4.22
N LEU A 86 -3.37 -8.04 5.39
CA LEU A 86 -4.35 -9.12 5.56
C LEU A 86 -5.75 -8.56 5.79
N MET A 87 -6.74 -9.28 5.31
CA MET A 87 -8.14 -8.92 5.42
C MET A 87 -9.01 -10.15 5.57
N VAL A 88 -10.15 -10.01 6.24
CA VAL A 88 -11.16 -11.07 6.31
C VAL A 88 -12.25 -10.78 5.27
N ILE A 89 -12.66 -11.79 4.53
CA ILE A 89 -13.80 -11.72 3.60
C ILE A 89 -14.84 -12.78 3.96
N ASN A 90 -16.09 -12.58 3.54
CA ASN A 90 -17.13 -13.62 3.59
C ASN A 90 -17.15 -14.47 2.31
N ASP A 91 -18.06 -15.44 2.26
CA ASP A 91 -18.28 -16.31 1.09
C ASP A 91 -18.73 -15.54 -0.16
N SER A 92 -19.30 -14.35 0.00
CA SER A 92 -19.64 -13.43 -1.11
C SER A 92 -18.45 -12.56 -1.54
N HIS A 93 -17.25 -12.83 -1.03
CA HIS A 93 -16.01 -12.07 -1.25
C HIS A 93 -16.08 -10.59 -0.84
N GLU A 94 -16.98 -10.26 0.08
CA GLU A 94 -17.10 -8.93 0.65
C GLU A 94 -16.18 -8.78 1.84
N MET A 95 -15.52 -7.62 1.92
CA MET A 95 -14.66 -7.28 3.05
C MET A 95 -15.44 -7.19 4.36
N ILE A 96 -14.97 -7.91 5.36
CA ILE A 96 -15.49 -7.88 6.71
C ILE A 96 -14.72 -6.86 7.55
N THR A 97 -15.44 -6.12 8.39
CA THR A 97 -14.86 -5.09 9.28
C THR A 97 -15.46 -5.14 10.67
N ALA A 98 -14.77 -4.53 11.63
CA ALA A 98 -15.23 -4.42 13.01
C ALA A 98 -16.53 -3.61 13.18
N ARG A 99 -16.99 -2.89 12.14
CA ARG A 99 -18.32 -2.23 12.15
C ARG A 99 -19.45 -3.25 12.16
N VAL A 100 -19.25 -4.38 11.50
CA VAL A 100 -20.22 -5.48 11.41
C VAL A 100 -19.92 -6.54 12.47
N TYR A 101 -18.64 -6.84 12.69
CA TYR A 101 -18.19 -7.82 13.69
C TYR A 101 -17.22 -7.20 14.70
N PRO A 102 -17.72 -6.50 15.74
CA PRO A 102 -16.88 -5.81 16.72
C PRO A 102 -15.89 -6.73 17.42
N ARG A 103 -16.21 -8.02 17.58
CA ARG A 103 -15.33 -9.03 18.20
C ARG A 103 -13.97 -9.18 17.50
N MET A 104 -13.83 -8.75 16.24
CA MET A 104 -12.55 -8.73 15.53
C MET A 104 -11.47 -7.94 16.28
N VAL A 105 -11.83 -6.88 17.00
CA VAL A 105 -10.87 -6.04 17.74
C VAL A 105 -10.21 -6.78 18.91
N LEU A 106 -10.75 -7.94 19.31
CA LEU A 106 -10.19 -8.80 20.35
C LEU A 106 -9.22 -9.85 19.78
N ILE A 107 -9.10 -9.94 18.44
CA ILE A 107 -8.09 -10.76 17.79
C ILE A 107 -6.75 -10.03 17.92
N VAL A 108 -5.92 -10.49 18.83
CA VAL A 108 -4.61 -9.91 19.14
C VAL A 108 -3.55 -10.59 18.30
N THR A 109 -2.69 -9.77 17.71
CA THR A 109 -1.54 -10.21 16.92
C THR A 109 -0.23 -9.97 17.66
N LYS A 110 0.68 -10.94 17.66
CA LYS A 110 2.04 -10.81 18.21
C LYS A 110 3.05 -11.35 17.21
N LEU A 111 4.26 -10.77 17.16
CA LEU A 111 5.35 -11.35 16.37
C LEU A 111 6.13 -12.34 17.25
N LEU A 112 6.31 -13.55 16.75
CA LEU A 112 7.17 -14.56 17.38
C LEU A 112 8.60 -14.47 16.86
N ALA A 113 8.74 -14.21 15.56
CA ALA A 113 9.99 -14.08 14.83
C ALA A 113 9.72 -13.23 13.57
N PRO A 114 10.76 -12.82 12.81
CA PRO A 114 10.55 -12.18 11.52
C PRO A 114 9.62 -13.01 10.63
N HIS A 115 8.63 -12.36 10.03
CA HIS A 115 7.57 -12.96 9.20
C HIS A 115 6.61 -13.91 9.93
N ARG A 116 6.79 -14.19 11.23
CA ARG A 116 5.95 -15.15 11.96
C ARG A 116 5.01 -14.45 12.92
N LEU A 117 3.73 -14.43 12.56
CA LEU A 117 2.67 -13.78 13.29
C LEU A 117 1.84 -14.80 14.07
N ILE A 118 1.61 -14.52 15.33
CA ILE A 118 0.69 -15.27 16.19
C ILE A 118 -0.64 -14.52 16.27
N LEU A 119 -1.75 -15.22 16.09
CA LEU A 119 -3.10 -14.75 16.30
C LEU A 119 -3.70 -15.43 17.54
N SER A 120 -4.31 -14.63 18.41
CA SER A 120 -4.97 -15.10 19.63
C SER A 120 -6.29 -14.36 19.82
N ALA A 121 -7.30 -15.04 20.34
CA ALA A 121 -8.60 -14.45 20.66
C ALA A 121 -9.21 -15.16 21.88
N PRO A 122 -10.12 -14.50 22.63
CA PRO A 122 -10.76 -15.10 23.79
C PRO A 122 -11.47 -16.41 23.44
N GLY A 123 -11.18 -17.48 24.20
CA GLY A 123 -11.81 -18.80 24.02
C GLY A 123 -11.31 -19.59 22.81
N MET A 124 -10.25 -19.14 22.13
CA MET A 124 -9.68 -19.81 20.97
C MET A 124 -8.24 -20.25 21.23
N GLU A 125 -7.84 -21.34 20.61
CA GLU A 125 -6.43 -21.73 20.57
C GLU A 125 -5.62 -20.72 19.74
N THR A 126 -4.39 -20.48 20.14
CA THR A 126 -3.46 -19.61 19.44
C THR A 126 -3.03 -20.24 18.11
N ILE A 127 -3.00 -19.47 17.03
CA ILE A 127 -2.53 -19.96 15.73
C ILE A 127 -1.37 -19.12 15.19
N GLU A 128 -0.40 -19.79 14.57
CA GLU A 128 0.74 -19.18 13.90
C GLU A 128 0.47 -19.03 12.40
N LEU A 129 0.89 -17.90 11.86
CA LEU A 129 0.82 -17.48 10.47
C LEU A 129 2.22 -17.09 9.97
N ASP A 130 2.71 -17.80 8.96
CA ASP A 130 3.95 -17.47 8.26
C ASP A 130 3.66 -16.52 7.09
N LEU A 131 4.02 -15.25 7.26
CA LEU A 131 3.87 -14.20 6.24
C LEU A 131 4.84 -14.38 5.07
N GLY A 132 5.94 -15.11 5.26
CA GLY A 132 6.92 -15.40 4.21
C GLY A 132 6.38 -16.37 3.17
N ALA A 133 5.56 -17.33 3.60
CA ALA A 133 4.95 -18.35 2.74
C ALA A 133 3.76 -17.83 1.89
N LEU A 134 3.25 -16.63 2.16
CA LEU A 134 2.01 -16.13 1.52
C LEU A 134 2.17 -15.66 0.07
N LYS A 135 3.40 -15.59 -0.44
CA LYS A 135 3.66 -14.94 -1.73
C LYS A 135 3.18 -15.75 -2.93
N ASP A 136 3.17 -17.09 -2.83
CA ASP A 136 3.09 -17.93 -4.04
C ASP A 136 1.97 -18.98 -4.05
N ASP A 137 1.41 -19.40 -2.92
CA ASP A 137 0.64 -20.67 -2.85
C ASP A 137 -0.90 -20.54 -2.76
N GLY A 138 -1.44 -19.32 -2.67
CA GLY A 138 -2.88 -19.10 -2.43
C GLY A 138 -3.75 -18.92 -3.69
N GLU A 139 -4.98 -19.47 -3.66
CA GLU A 139 -6.04 -19.20 -4.66
C GLU A 139 -6.24 -17.69 -4.84
N GLN A 140 -6.22 -17.22 -6.09
CA GLN A 140 -6.45 -15.82 -6.41
C GLN A 140 -7.95 -15.50 -6.43
N LEU A 141 -8.35 -14.55 -5.59
CA LEU A 141 -9.72 -14.09 -5.43
C LEU A 141 -9.83 -12.61 -5.77
N LYS A 142 -11.03 -12.19 -6.17
CA LYS A 142 -11.35 -10.78 -6.40
C LYS A 142 -12.31 -10.30 -5.33
N THR A 143 -11.96 -9.22 -4.65
CA THR A 143 -12.78 -8.57 -3.62
C THR A 143 -12.95 -7.08 -3.91
N MET A 144 -13.86 -6.44 -3.18
CA MET A 144 -14.15 -5.01 -3.30
C MET A 144 -13.81 -4.29 -2.00
N VAL A 145 -12.85 -3.36 -2.06
CA VAL A 145 -12.45 -2.52 -0.93
C VAL A 145 -12.83 -1.08 -1.22
N TRP A 146 -13.88 -0.57 -0.57
CA TRP A 146 -14.37 0.81 -0.75
C TRP A 146 -14.58 1.18 -2.23
N SER A 147 -15.37 0.37 -2.94
CA SER A 147 -15.66 0.50 -4.37
C SER A 147 -14.43 0.39 -5.29
N THR A 148 -13.31 -0.13 -4.79
CA THR A 148 -12.11 -0.43 -5.58
C THR A 148 -11.95 -1.95 -5.67
N PRO A 149 -11.94 -2.55 -6.88
CA PRO A 149 -11.66 -3.97 -7.02
C PRO A 149 -10.20 -4.26 -6.68
N VAL A 150 -9.97 -5.30 -5.88
CA VAL A 150 -8.65 -5.70 -5.43
C VAL A 150 -8.47 -7.20 -5.67
N GLN A 151 -7.33 -7.59 -6.22
CA GLN A 151 -6.93 -8.99 -6.29
C GLN A 151 -6.23 -9.36 -4.99
N VAL A 152 -6.68 -10.45 -4.38
CA VAL A 152 -6.16 -10.98 -3.11
C VAL A 152 -5.90 -12.47 -3.26
N ARG A 153 -5.10 -13.05 -2.36
CA ARG A 153 -4.88 -14.50 -2.31
C ARG A 153 -5.43 -15.08 -1.02
N SER A 154 -6.04 -16.26 -1.11
CA SER A 154 -6.42 -17.05 0.06
C SER A 154 -5.17 -17.42 0.85
N VAL A 155 -5.23 -17.31 2.18
CA VAL A 155 -4.11 -17.64 3.07
C VAL A 155 -4.11 -19.11 3.49
N GLY A 156 -5.29 -19.71 3.64
CA GLY A 156 -5.44 -21.15 3.87
C GLY A 156 -6.61 -21.52 4.80
N GLU A 157 -7.16 -22.71 4.60
CA GLU A 157 -8.38 -23.20 5.27
C GLU A 157 -8.28 -23.23 6.80
N LYS A 158 -7.07 -23.47 7.34
CA LYS A 158 -6.81 -23.43 8.79
C LYS A 158 -7.22 -22.09 9.41
N TYR A 159 -6.89 -20.98 8.74
CA TYR A 159 -7.18 -19.63 9.22
C TYR A 159 -8.66 -19.28 8.99
N ASP A 160 -9.22 -19.72 7.88
CA ASP A 160 -10.63 -19.55 7.52
C ASP A 160 -11.54 -20.20 8.57
N LYS A 161 -11.25 -21.45 8.94
CA LYS A 161 -11.97 -22.19 9.99
C LYS A 161 -11.81 -21.52 11.36
N TRP A 162 -10.61 -21.07 11.72
CA TRP A 162 -10.37 -20.40 12.99
C TRP A 162 -11.16 -19.08 13.10
N LEU A 163 -11.17 -18.27 12.05
CA LEU A 163 -11.93 -17.02 11.99
C LEU A 163 -13.44 -17.26 11.98
N SER A 164 -13.90 -18.24 11.20
CA SER A 164 -15.31 -18.62 11.12
C SER A 164 -15.81 -19.08 12.49
N LYS A 165 -15.04 -19.90 13.18
CA LYS A 165 -15.40 -20.37 14.53
C LYS A 165 -15.47 -19.22 15.52
N TYR A 166 -14.48 -18.31 15.50
CA TYR A 166 -14.47 -17.21 16.46
C TYR A 166 -15.55 -16.13 16.20
N LEU A 167 -15.79 -15.78 14.92
CA LEU A 167 -16.67 -14.67 14.54
C LEU A 167 -18.12 -15.10 14.32
N LEU A 168 -18.35 -16.33 13.82
CA LEU A 168 -19.67 -16.83 13.44
C LEU A 168 -20.16 -18.01 14.28
N ASP A 169 -19.29 -18.62 15.11
CA ASP A 169 -19.56 -19.91 15.77
C ASP A 169 -19.91 -21.03 14.77
N LYS A 170 -19.22 -21.01 13.63
CA LYS A 170 -19.40 -21.95 12.51
C LYS A 170 -18.05 -22.45 11.99
N GLU A 171 -18.06 -23.57 11.28
CA GLU A 171 -16.87 -24.14 10.66
C GLU A 171 -16.41 -23.39 9.40
N SER A 172 -17.30 -22.61 8.77
CA SER A 172 -17.04 -21.83 7.55
C SER A 172 -17.83 -20.52 7.51
N GLY A 173 -17.54 -19.67 6.53
CA GLY A 173 -18.21 -18.38 6.29
C GLY A 173 -17.29 -17.16 6.34
N MET A 174 -16.05 -17.34 6.81
CA MET A 174 -15.01 -16.32 6.85
C MET A 174 -13.72 -16.86 6.25
N ARG A 175 -13.07 -16.05 5.41
CA ARG A 175 -11.78 -16.40 4.79
C ARG A 175 -10.74 -15.32 5.06
N LEU A 176 -9.52 -15.73 5.41
CA LEU A 176 -8.37 -14.83 5.54
C LEU A 176 -7.69 -14.69 4.18
N VAL A 177 -7.54 -13.46 3.72
CA VAL A 177 -6.89 -13.15 2.46
C VAL A 177 -5.75 -12.16 2.63
N HIS A 178 -4.77 -12.27 1.74
CA HIS A 178 -3.57 -11.44 1.67
C HIS A 178 -3.55 -10.61 0.40
N TYR A 179 -3.07 -9.37 0.49
CA TYR A 179 -2.81 -8.50 -0.66
C TYR A 179 -1.41 -8.77 -1.27
N PRO A 180 -1.32 -9.38 -2.47
CA PRO A 180 -0.04 -9.88 -3.00
C PRO A 180 0.78 -8.84 -3.77
N LEU A 181 0.22 -7.68 -4.12
CA LEU A 181 0.88 -6.73 -5.00
C LEU A 181 1.81 -5.80 -4.21
N GLU A 182 2.91 -5.38 -4.82
CA GLU A 182 3.89 -4.47 -4.20
C GLU A 182 3.55 -2.98 -4.37
N LYS A 183 2.51 -2.67 -5.14
CA LYS A 183 2.05 -1.31 -5.43
C LYS A 183 0.59 -1.15 -5.03
N PRO A 184 0.14 0.06 -4.65
CA PRO A 184 -1.28 0.28 -4.36
C PRO A 184 -2.11 0.07 -5.64
N VAL A 185 -3.40 -0.27 -5.48
CA VAL A 185 -4.36 -0.39 -6.59
C VAL A 185 -5.37 0.74 -6.65
N LYS A 186 -5.56 1.46 -5.54
CA LYS A 186 -6.53 2.54 -5.46
C LYS A 186 -5.94 3.83 -5.99
N ALA A 187 -6.62 4.44 -6.97
CA ALA A 187 -6.26 5.76 -7.44
C ALA A 187 -6.34 6.80 -6.31
N ILE A 188 -5.36 7.70 -6.29
CA ILE A 188 -5.35 8.83 -5.35
C ILE A 188 -6.58 9.71 -5.60
N ASN A 189 -7.12 10.29 -4.53
CA ASN A 189 -8.21 11.26 -4.61
C ASN A 189 -7.82 12.42 -5.56
N SER A 190 -8.67 12.74 -6.53
CA SER A 190 -8.41 13.77 -7.54
C SER A 190 -8.00 15.13 -6.96
N ARG A 191 -8.50 15.48 -5.77
CA ARG A 191 -8.16 16.71 -5.04
C ARG A 191 -6.71 16.74 -4.54
N MET A 192 -6.11 15.58 -4.32
CA MET A 192 -4.73 15.46 -3.83
C MET A 192 -3.70 15.39 -4.96
N VAL A 193 -4.11 15.20 -6.21
CA VAL A 193 -3.21 15.04 -7.38
C VAL A 193 -2.28 16.25 -7.59
N ARG A 194 -2.62 17.43 -7.07
CA ARG A 194 -1.80 18.65 -7.18
C ARG A 194 -0.93 18.94 -5.95
N GLN A 195 -0.95 18.08 -4.93
CA GLN A 195 -0.13 18.26 -3.73
C GLN A 195 1.36 18.12 -4.09
N PRO A 196 2.23 19.00 -3.57
CA PRO A 196 3.62 19.12 -4.00
C PRO A 196 4.49 17.88 -3.74
N PHE A 197 4.07 16.99 -2.83
CA PHE A 197 4.84 15.82 -2.40
C PHE A 197 4.25 14.48 -2.83
N ILE A 198 3.18 14.48 -3.63
CA ILE A 198 2.60 13.24 -4.19
C ILE A 198 3.22 12.98 -5.56
N LEU A 199 4.09 11.99 -5.64
CA LEU A 199 4.77 11.54 -6.85
C LEU A 199 3.82 10.81 -7.80
N LYS A 200 4.29 10.53 -9.02
CA LYS A 200 3.54 9.69 -9.96
C LYS A 200 3.44 8.25 -9.49
N ASP A 201 4.47 7.73 -8.82
CA ASP A 201 4.46 6.36 -8.31
C ASP A 201 3.46 6.18 -7.16
N ASP A 202 3.22 7.23 -6.37
CA ASP A 202 2.15 7.25 -5.37
C ASP A 202 0.76 7.17 -6.02
N ARG A 203 0.64 7.65 -7.26
CA ARG A 203 -0.60 7.65 -8.04
C ARG A 203 -0.71 6.33 -8.79
N VAL A 204 -1.57 5.46 -8.29
CA VAL A 204 -2.05 4.36 -9.11
C VAL A 204 -2.82 4.95 -10.29
N SER A 205 -2.22 4.92 -11.47
CA SER A 205 -3.00 4.98 -12.71
C SER A 205 -3.79 3.70 -12.73
N ALA A 206 -5.12 3.77 -12.71
CA ALA A 206 -6.01 2.60 -12.68
C ALA A 206 -5.39 1.47 -13.48
N VAL A 207 -4.88 0.43 -12.80
CA VAL A 207 -4.28 -0.70 -13.47
C VAL A 207 -5.43 -1.29 -14.26
N LYS A 208 -5.41 -1.07 -15.57
CA LYS A 208 -6.21 -1.83 -16.51
C LYS A 208 -5.66 -3.25 -16.34
N VAL A 209 -6.31 -4.04 -15.48
CA VAL A 209 -6.05 -5.46 -15.32
C VAL A 209 -6.48 -6.07 -16.65
N PHE A 210 -5.62 -5.94 -17.65
CA PHE A 210 -5.71 -6.72 -18.87
C PHE A 210 -5.39 -8.15 -18.46
N SER A 211 -6.35 -9.02 -18.69
CA SER A 211 -6.14 -10.46 -18.70
C SER A 211 -4.96 -10.76 -19.62
N LEU A 212 -3.84 -11.20 -19.05
CA LEU A 212 -2.90 -12.03 -19.78
C LEU A 212 -3.18 -13.45 -19.32
N LEU A 213 -4.21 -14.02 -19.94
CA LEU A 213 -4.25 -15.44 -20.23
C LEU A 213 -3.17 -15.67 -21.30
N ASN A 214 -2.24 -16.56 -21.00
CA ASN A 214 -1.70 -17.56 -21.90
C ASN A 214 -1.31 -18.77 -21.06
#